data_AF-A0AAD9UNK1-F1
#
_entry.id   AF-A0AAD9UNK1-F1
#
_cell.length_a   1.000
_cell.length_b   1.000
_cell.length_c   1.000
_cell.angle_alpha   90.00
_cell.angle_beta   90.00
_cell.angle_gamma   90.00
#
_symmetry.space_group_name_H-M   'P 1'
#
loop_
_entity.id
_entity.type
_entity.pdbx_description
1 polymer ?
#
loop_
_entity_poly.entity_id
_entity_poly.type
_entity_poly.pdbx_seq_one_letter_code
_entity_poly.pdbx_strand_id
1 'polypeptide(L)'
;MAIYLGMSLLSVVRRKQQLHTSITKLFFKYILLYILSNTTFTNCKSLIDSNSTSIQNTEAKVNELSHSIEINVYGNLHTDGYYYIFANIGTPPQPQMLIIDTGSLLLTVASANCAHCGKHGLSNVDPSQSNSSQCLKYENPKCKSIQGGSNYDGKCVFKQSYYEGSVVKGEFLQDVIELKGNNTNKLKFKYEYIALVNEEHSLMYSQQANGIFPLGCNKSGLKSGNIDKECTLLYALLGNNINVGTQMFALCLSDNGGILEIGGYNSRYLLKNEYHSETISWMPIVNAPIYAIHIDYLEISGKPFAATNKTFLLDSGSTVTSLEPGLYDPLVAWFNKACGDLNRGANFIAEFAMLRGKTNTMGIPNCIHNVKEKKYCFSSHIILSSLYLLGYVFT
;
A
#
# COMPACT_ATOMS: atom_id res chain seq x y z
N MET A 1 32.28 42.42 23.81
CA MET A 1 31.70 43.76 24.03
C MET A 1 30.40 43.81 23.26
N ALA A 2 29.26 43.74 23.96
CA ALA A 2 27.93 43.76 23.37
C ALA A 2 27.47 45.20 23.18
N ILE A 3 26.87 45.53 22.03
CA ILE A 3 25.91 46.64 21.91
C ILE A 3 24.78 46.21 20.97
N TYR A 4 23.59 46.18 21.57
CA TYR A 4 22.27 46.14 20.98
C TYR A 4 21.86 47.59 20.70
N LEU A 5 21.23 47.89 19.56
CA LEU A 5 20.45 49.12 19.37
C LEU A 5 19.29 48.80 18.42
N GLY A 6 18.12 48.57 19.01
CA GLY A 6 16.85 48.75 18.33
C GLY A 6 16.40 50.21 18.49
N MET A 7 15.79 50.77 17.45
CA MET A 7 14.79 51.82 17.59
C MET A 7 13.69 51.63 16.56
N SER A 8 12.48 51.67 17.09
CA SER A 8 11.17 51.66 16.48
C SER A 8 10.81 53.00 15.85
N LEU A 9 9.95 53.00 14.83
CA LEU A 9 8.90 54.01 14.71
C LEU A 9 7.68 53.42 13.98
N LEU A 10 6.58 53.38 14.73
CA LEU A 10 5.25 52.99 14.32
C LEU A 10 4.55 54.13 13.56
N SER A 11 3.59 53.70 12.73
CA SER A 11 2.34 54.40 12.35
C SER A 11 2.35 55.35 11.14
N VAL A 12 2.02 54.77 9.97
CA VAL A 12 1.02 55.37 9.07
C VAL A 12 -0.01 54.28 8.75
N VAL A 13 -1.08 54.24 9.56
CA VAL A 13 -2.29 53.47 9.29
C VAL A 13 -3.30 54.43 8.68
N ARG A 14 -3.71 54.16 7.43
CA ARG A 14 -5.02 54.43 6.78
C ARG A 14 -4.85 54.81 5.32
N ARG A 15 -5.09 53.84 4.44
CA ARG A 15 -5.86 53.91 3.17
C ARG A 15 -5.34 52.86 2.19
N LYS A 16 -5.86 51.63 2.30
CA LYS A 16 -6.13 50.72 1.16
C LYS A 16 -6.88 49.47 1.66
N GLN A 17 -7.99 49.70 2.38
CA GLN A 17 -8.99 48.68 2.72
C GLN A 17 -10.27 48.91 1.90
N GLN A 18 -10.09 49.25 0.62
CA GLN A 18 -11.19 49.60 -0.29
C GLN A 18 -10.89 49.16 -1.74
N LEU A 19 -10.26 48.00 -1.92
CA LEU A 19 -10.08 47.37 -3.24
C LEU A 19 -10.36 45.85 -3.26
N HIS A 20 -10.89 45.28 -2.19
CA HIS A 20 -11.15 43.82 -2.09
C HIS A 20 -12.63 43.41 -1.96
N THR A 21 -13.57 44.35 -2.07
CA THR A 21 -15.02 44.08 -1.98
C THR A 21 -15.77 44.27 -3.31
N SER A 22 -15.08 44.58 -4.41
CA SER A 22 -15.70 44.75 -5.74
C SER A 22 -15.44 43.61 -6.73
N ILE A 23 -14.50 42.70 -6.45
CA ILE A 23 -14.17 41.56 -7.32
C ILE A 23 -14.91 40.27 -6.90
N THR A 24 -15.29 40.15 -5.64
CA THR A 24 -16.06 39.00 -5.11
C THR A 24 -17.57 39.07 -5.40
N LYS A 25 -18.10 40.23 -5.79
CA LYS A 25 -19.52 40.39 -6.20
C LYS A 25 -19.78 40.19 -7.71
N LEU A 26 -18.74 40.24 -8.56
CA LEU A 26 -18.87 39.86 -9.98
C LEU A 26 -18.78 38.34 -10.18
N PHE A 27 -18.02 37.63 -9.35
CA PHE A 27 -17.87 36.17 -9.44
C PHE A 27 -19.13 35.38 -9.07
N PHE A 28 -19.97 35.89 -8.15
CA PHE A 28 -21.22 35.22 -7.76
C PHE A 28 -22.41 35.47 -8.71
N LYS A 29 -22.33 36.47 -9.60
CA LYS A 29 -23.41 36.76 -10.56
C LYS A 29 -23.33 35.91 -11.83
N TYR A 30 -22.15 35.39 -12.18
CA TYR A 30 -21.94 34.53 -13.35
C TYR A 30 -22.19 33.03 -13.09
N ILE A 31 -22.16 32.57 -11.83
CA ILE A 31 -22.44 31.17 -11.49
C ILE A 31 -23.95 30.90 -11.33
N LEU A 32 -24.75 31.93 -11.02
CA LEU A 32 -26.21 31.79 -10.87
C LEU A 32 -26.98 31.86 -12.20
N LEU A 33 -26.33 32.31 -13.29
CA LEU A 33 -26.91 32.35 -14.64
C LEU A 33 -26.58 31.11 -15.49
N TYR A 34 -25.68 30.24 -15.02
CA TYR A 34 -25.35 28.98 -15.71
C TYR A 34 -26.19 27.77 -15.22
N ILE A 35 -27.01 27.96 -14.17
CA ILE A 35 -27.87 26.90 -13.58
C ILE A 35 -29.32 26.96 -14.12
N LEU A 36 -29.64 27.86 -15.07
CA LEU A 36 -30.99 28.03 -15.61
C LEU A 36 -31.11 27.92 -17.15
N SER A 37 -30.26 27.13 -17.80
CA SER A 37 -30.51 26.72 -19.19
C SER A 37 -30.06 25.29 -19.45
N ASN A 38 -30.93 24.33 -19.09
CA ASN A 38 -31.29 23.16 -19.92
C ASN A 38 -32.22 22.25 -19.11
N THR A 39 -33.51 22.60 -19.11
CA THR A 39 -34.63 21.65 -19.10
C THR A 39 -34.53 20.81 -20.39
N THR A 40 -34.78 19.51 -20.43
CA THR A 40 -36.09 18.88 -20.14
C THR A 40 -35.92 17.41 -19.75
N PHE A 41 -36.49 17.06 -18.59
CA PHE A 41 -36.94 15.71 -18.28
C PHE A 41 -38.13 15.38 -19.19
N THR A 42 -38.06 14.27 -19.91
CA THR A 42 -39.26 13.63 -20.48
C THR A 42 -39.15 12.12 -20.32
N ASN A 43 -40.26 11.57 -19.83
CA ASN A 43 -40.50 10.19 -19.48
C ASN A 43 -40.26 9.20 -20.63
N CYS A 44 -39.82 7.99 -20.29
CA CYS A 44 -40.30 6.79 -20.98
C CYS A 44 -40.59 5.70 -19.93
N LYS A 45 -41.84 5.68 -19.47
CA LYS A 45 -42.48 4.56 -18.78
C LYS A 45 -43.61 4.09 -19.67
N SER A 46 -43.46 2.89 -20.25
CA SER A 46 -44.53 2.03 -20.80
C SER A 46 -43.80 0.81 -21.41
N LEU A 47 -44.13 -0.47 -21.23
CA LEU A 47 -45.35 -1.14 -20.76
C LEU A 47 -44.94 -2.47 -20.10
N ILE A 48 -45.61 -2.78 -18.99
CA ILE A 48 -45.76 -4.15 -18.49
C ILE A 48 -46.92 -4.72 -19.30
N ASP A 49 -46.67 -5.78 -20.08
CA ASP A 49 -47.72 -6.71 -20.48
C ASP A 49 -47.37 -8.09 -19.94
N SER A 50 -48.30 -8.60 -19.14
CA SER A 50 -48.33 -9.93 -18.55
C SER A 50 -48.92 -10.94 -19.55
N ASN A 51 -48.19 -12.00 -19.89
CA ASN A 51 -48.60 -13.41 -19.69
C ASN A 51 -47.76 -14.42 -20.48
N SER A 52 -47.27 -15.43 -19.73
CA SER A 52 -47.06 -16.84 -20.12
C SER A 52 -46.04 -17.13 -21.25
N THR A 53 -45.06 -18.02 -21.14
CA THR A 53 -45.05 -19.36 -20.55
C THR A 53 -43.61 -19.79 -20.23
N SER A 54 -43.51 -20.71 -19.27
CA SER A 54 -42.35 -21.49 -18.84
C SER A 54 -41.35 -21.91 -19.93
N ILE A 55 -40.09 -21.53 -19.76
CA ILE A 55 -38.95 -22.41 -20.06
C ILE A 55 -38.03 -22.37 -18.84
N GLN A 56 -38.22 -23.33 -17.94
CA GLN A 56 -37.12 -23.76 -17.09
C GLN A 56 -36.12 -24.48 -17.98
N ASN A 57 -34.88 -24.01 -18.01
CA ASN A 57 -33.70 -24.85 -18.27
C ASN A 57 -32.45 -24.14 -17.77
N THR A 58 -32.04 -24.53 -16.56
CA THR A 58 -30.64 -24.73 -16.15
C THR A 58 -29.61 -23.70 -16.59
N GLU A 59 -29.70 -22.47 -16.09
CA GLU A 59 -28.48 -21.73 -15.75
C GLU A 59 -28.16 -22.07 -14.29
N ALA A 60 -27.20 -22.96 -14.13
CA ALA A 60 -26.63 -23.28 -12.85
C ALA A 60 -26.25 -21.98 -12.15
N LYS A 61 -26.81 -21.75 -10.95
CA LYS A 61 -26.23 -20.88 -9.94
C LYS A 61 -24.75 -21.24 -9.82
N VAL A 62 -23.89 -20.48 -10.47
CA VAL A 62 -22.51 -20.34 -10.02
C VAL A 62 -22.62 -19.60 -8.70
N ASN A 63 -22.74 -20.37 -7.61
CA ASN A 63 -22.43 -19.88 -6.27
C ASN A 63 -20.94 -19.53 -6.26
N GLU A 64 -20.59 -18.35 -6.77
CA GLU A 64 -19.29 -17.73 -6.56
C GLU A 64 -19.28 -17.16 -5.13
N LEU A 65 -19.33 -18.05 -4.13
CA LEU A 65 -19.00 -17.69 -2.75
C LEU A 65 -17.47 -17.70 -2.66
N SER A 66 -16.83 -16.58 -3.00
CA SER A 66 -15.40 -16.38 -2.73
C SER A 66 -15.19 -16.40 -1.21
N HIS A 67 -14.61 -17.47 -0.69
CA HIS A 67 -14.28 -17.64 0.74
C HIS A 67 -13.05 -16.79 1.16
N SER A 68 -12.79 -15.66 0.49
CA SER A 68 -11.72 -14.74 0.90
C SER A 68 -12.20 -13.85 2.04
N ILE A 69 -11.29 -13.53 2.94
CA ILE A 69 -11.51 -12.59 4.03
C ILE A 69 -10.89 -11.27 3.61
N GLU A 70 -11.77 -10.29 3.39
CA GLU A 70 -11.37 -8.92 3.05
C GLU A 70 -11.02 -8.15 4.33
N ILE A 71 -9.84 -7.54 4.37
CA ILE A 71 -9.35 -6.68 5.45
C ILE A 71 -9.14 -5.29 4.86
N ASN A 72 -9.68 -4.26 5.52
CA ASN A 72 -9.46 -2.88 5.09
C ASN A 72 -7.99 -2.49 5.30
N VAL A 73 -7.40 -1.94 4.25
CA VAL A 73 -6.09 -1.32 4.26
C VAL A 73 -6.28 0.18 4.34
N TYR A 74 -5.43 0.83 5.12
CA TYR A 74 -5.41 2.26 5.33
C TYR A 74 -4.05 2.82 4.90
N GLY A 75 -3.95 4.14 4.92
CA GLY A 75 -2.75 4.87 4.52
C GLY A 75 -2.90 5.53 3.16
N ASN A 76 -2.00 6.45 2.88
CA ASN A 76 -1.93 7.19 1.63
C ASN A 76 -0.47 7.36 1.22
N LEU A 77 -0.18 7.03 -0.04
CA LEU A 77 1.18 7.03 -0.56
C LEU A 77 1.91 8.38 -0.44
N HIS A 78 1.19 9.49 -0.58
CA HIS A 78 1.76 10.84 -0.62
C HIS A 78 1.94 11.47 0.76
N THR A 79 1.19 11.00 1.75
CA THR A 79 1.15 11.63 3.09
C THR A 79 1.75 10.73 4.17
N ASP A 80 1.46 9.43 4.12
CA ASP A 80 1.97 8.47 5.07
C ASP A 80 3.24 7.76 4.56
N GLY A 81 3.36 7.60 3.24
CA GLY A 81 4.49 6.91 2.62
C GLY A 81 4.41 5.38 2.69
N TYR A 82 3.35 4.81 3.28
CA TYR A 82 3.13 3.38 3.39
C TYR A 82 1.63 3.06 3.55
N TYR A 83 1.29 1.78 3.37
CA TYR A 83 -0.05 1.24 3.67
C TYR A 83 0.01 0.34 4.89
N TYR A 84 -1.05 0.34 5.68
CA TYR A 84 -1.10 -0.39 6.94
C TYR A 84 -2.47 -1.01 7.21
N ILE A 85 -2.49 -1.98 8.12
CA ILE A 85 -3.70 -2.57 8.69
C ILE A 85 -3.72 -2.41 10.20
N PHE A 86 -4.90 -2.59 10.78
CA PHE A 86 -5.02 -2.79 12.23
C PHE A 86 -5.08 -4.28 12.55
N ALA A 87 -4.27 -4.69 13.52
CA ALA A 87 -4.29 -6.03 14.11
C ALA A 87 -4.36 -5.90 15.63
N ASN A 88 -5.12 -6.76 16.30
CA ASN A 88 -5.02 -6.86 17.75
C ASN A 88 -4.01 -7.93 18.14
N ILE A 89 -3.21 -7.65 19.16
CA ILE A 89 -2.28 -8.61 19.76
C ILE A 89 -2.65 -8.79 21.24
N GLY A 90 -2.75 -10.03 21.69
CA GLY A 90 -2.97 -10.36 23.10
C GLY A 90 -4.40 -10.66 23.51
N THR A 91 -4.54 -11.05 24.79
CA THR A 91 -5.81 -11.28 25.47
C THR A 91 -5.80 -10.62 26.86
N PRO A 92 -6.55 -9.52 27.10
CA PRO A 92 -7.45 -8.83 26.16
C PRO A 92 -6.73 -8.22 24.94
N PRO A 93 -7.44 -7.99 23.82
CA PRO A 93 -6.83 -7.54 22.57
C PRO A 93 -6.27 -6.11 22.66
N GLN A 94 -5.01 -5.91 22.26
CA GLN A 94 -4.34 -4.60 22.17
C GLN A 94 -4.19 -4.19 20.69
N PRO A 95 -4.85 -3.11 20.22
CA PRO A 95 -4.84 -2.73 18.81
C PRO A 95 -3.49 -2.13 18.39
N GLN A 96 -2.95 -2.58 17.25
CA GLN A 96 -1.66 -2.19 16.70
C GLN A 96 -1.83 -1.74 15.25
N MET A 97 -1.01 -0.78 14.82
CA MET A 97 -0.99 -0.24 13.46
C MET A 97 0.24 -0.80 12.75
N LEU A 98 0.04 -1.67 11.77
CA LEU A 98 1.11 -2.47 11.18
C LEU A 98 1.23 -2.22 9.66
N ILE A 99 2.40 -1.82 9.20
CA ILE A 99 2.71 -1.62 7.77
C ILE A 99 2.63 -2.95 7.04
N ILE A 100 1.89 -3.02 5.93
CA ILE A 100 1.84 -4.24 5.13
C ILE A 100 3.08 -4.31 4.24
N ASP A 101 3.88 -5.34 4.42
CA ASP A 101 5.19 -5.42 3.77
C ASP A 101 5.44 -6.80 3.16
N THR A 102 5.34 -6.91 1.84
CA THR A 102 5.69 -8.13 1.08
C THR A 102 7.20 -8.34 0.93
N GLY A 103 8.02 -7.34 1.29
CA GLY A 103 9.48 -7.42 1.36
C GLY A 103 10.03 -7.90 2.71
N SER A 104 9.19 -7.95 3.76
CA SER A 104 9.57 -8.41 5.09
C SER A 104 9.01 -9.79 5.45
N LEU A 105 9.73 -10.50 6.32
CA LEU A 105 9.38 -11.86 6.80
C LEU A 105 8.99 -11.91 8.28
N LEU A 106 9.29 -10.86 9.05
CA LEU A 106 9.08 -10.81 10.50
C LEU A 106 7.95 -9.87 10.88
N LEU A 107 7.05 -10.35 11.72
CA LEU A 107 6.01 -9.54 12.35
C LEU A 107 6.65 -8.77 13.49
N THR A 108 6.93 -7.50 13.26
CA THR A 108 7.52 -6.63 14.28
C THR A 108 6.44 -5.77 14.92
N VAL A 109 6.57 -5.54 16.22
CA VAL A 109 5.72 -4.59 16.95
C VAL A 109 6.50 -3.97 18.10
N ALA A 110 6.39 -2.68 18.31
CA ALA A 110 7.04 -1.97 19.40
C ALA A 110 6.49 -2.39 20.76
N SER A 111 7.39 -2.51 21.74
CA SER A 111 7.04 -2.80 23.14
C SER A 111 6.67 -1.54 23.91
N ALA A 112 5.72 -1.67 24.85
CA ALA A 112 5.43 -0.65 25.85
C ALA A 112 6.63 -0.38 26.77
N ASN A 113 7.47 -1.39 26.99
CA ASN A 113 8.69 -1.28 27.80
C ASN A 113 9.95 -1.01 26.94
N CYS A 114 9.76 -0.47 25.74
CA CYS A 114 10.87 -0.20 24.83
C CYS A 114 11.76 0.93 25.37
N ALA A 115 13.06 0.66 25.47
CA ALA A 115 14.03 1.63 25.98
C ALA A 115 14.33 2.75 24.96
N HIS A 116 14.24 2.44 23.67
CA HIS A 116 14.53 3.36 22.58
C HIS A 116 13.60 3.10 21.39
N CYS A 117 12.33 3.50 21.49
CA CYS A 117 11.36 3.45 20.40
C CYS A 117 10.73 4.82 20.16
N GLY A 118 10.14 4.94 18.98
CA GLY A 118 9.35 6.09 18.59
C GLY A 118 8.10 6.31 19.42
N LYS A 119 7.52 7.51 19.26
CA LYS A 119 6.14 7.76 19.68
C LYS A 119 5.22 7.52 18.49
N HIS A 120 4.55 6.38 18.51
CA HIS A 120 3.65 5.97 17.43
C HIS A 120 2.20 6.42 17.66
N GLY A 121 1.33 6.15 16.68
CA GLY A 121 -0.07 6.55 16.69
C GLY A 121 -0.95 5.75 17.64
N LEU A 122 -0.54 4.54 18.03
CA LEU A 122 -1.19 3.70 19.03
C LEU A 122 -0.23 3.34 20.17
N SER A 123 -0.81 2.96 21.31
CA SER A 123 -0.03 2.41 22.42
C SER A 123 0.63 1.10 22.00
N ASN A 124 1.93 0.99 22.30
CA ASN A 124 2.73 -0.20 22.05
C ASN A 124 2.25 -1.42 22.85
N VAL A 125 2.64 -2.61 22.39
CA VAL A 125 2.23 -3.87 23.03
C VAL A 125 2.87 -3.99 24.40
N ASP A 126 2.05 -4.20 25.42
CA ASP A 126 2.48 -4.61 26.76
C ASP A 126 2.17 -6.11 26.97
N PRO A 127 3.17 -6.99 26.85
CA PRO A 127 2.98 -8.42 27.09
C PRO A 127 2.43 -8.74 28.49
N SER A 128 2.71 -7.91 29.49
CA SER A 128 2.25 -8.14 30.87
C SER A 128 0.74 -7.94 31.03
N GLN A 129 0.11 -7.20 30.11
CA GLN A 129 -1.34 -7.00 30.04
C GLN A 129 -2.06 -8.08 29.22
N SER A 130 -1.35 -9.11 28.75
CA SER A 130 -1.90 -10.19 27.94
C SER A 130 -1.73 -11.53 28.66
N ASN A 131 -2.84 -12.16 29.02
CA ASN A 131 -2.84 -13.47 29.67
C ASN A 131 -2.48 -14.63 28.70
N SER A 132 -2.46 -14.37 27.40
CA SER A 132 -2.05 -15.32 26.37
C SER A 132 -0.60 -15.15 25.91
N SER A 133 0.11 -14.15 26.44
CA SER A 133 1.50 -13.86 26.09
C SER A 133 2.47 -14.84 26.72
N GLN A 134 3.42 -15.32 25.92
CA GLN A 134 4.47 -16.24 26.36
C GLN A 134 5.80 -15.85 25.70
N CYS A 135 6.77 -15.42 26.50
CA CYS A 135 8.13 -15.12 25.99
C CYS A 135 8.81 -16.39 25.47
N LEU A 136 9.48 -16.29 24.31
CA LEU A 136 10.22 -17.40 23.75
C LEU A 136 11.62 -17.46 24.36
N LYS A 137 11.95 -18.58 25.02
CA LYS A 137 13.29 -18.83 25.55
C LYS A 137 14.25 -19.28 24.45
N TYR A 138 15.54 -18.98 24.59
CA TYR A 138 16.57 -19.36 23.63
C TYR A 138 16.73 -20.88 23.49
N GLU A 139 16.56 -21.63 24.59
CA GLU A 139 16.66 -23.10 24.58
C GLU A 139 15.52 -23.76 23.82
N ASN A 140 14.43 -23.04 23.57
CA ASN A 140 13.31 -23.56 22.80
C ASN A 140 13.80 -23.87 21.37
N PRO A 141 13.58 -25.09 20.84
CA PRO A 141 13.96 -25.44 19.47
C PRO A 141 13.42 -24.46 18.41
N LYS A 142 12.27 -23.83 18.68
CA LYS A 142 11.67 -22.81 17.82
C LYS A 142 12.52 -21.54 17.69
N CYS A 143 13.28 -21.17 18.72
CA CYS A 143 14.21 -20.06 18.63
C CYS A 143 15.35 -20.38 17.65
N LYS A 144 15.86 -21.62 17.68
CA LYS A 144 16.91 -22.07 16.77
C LYS A 144 16.42 -22.22 15.34
N SER A 145 15.19 -22.71 15.13
CA SER A 145 14.59 -22.77 13.78
C SER A 145 14.48 -21.38 13.16
N ILE A 146 14.27 -20.35 13.99
CA ILE A 146 14.30 -18.94 13.56
C ILE A 146 15.66 -18.26 13.68
N GLN A 147 16.76 -19.01 13.87
CA GLN A 147 18.14 -18.51 14.12
C GLN A 147 18.15 -17.28 15.06
N GLY A 148 17.28 -17.30 16.07
CA GLY A 148 17.27 -16.29 17.11
C GLY A 148 18.54 -16.39 17.95
N GLY A 149 19.00 -15.23 18.44
CA GLY A 149 20.10 -15.16 19.39
C GLY A 149 19.64 -15.43 20.82
N SER A 150 20.59 -15.50 21.75
CA SER A 150 20.33 -15.46 23.19
C SER A 150 20.77 -14.12 23.76
N ASN A 151 19.98 -13.54 24.65
CA ASN A 151 20.48 -12.49 25.56
C ASN A 151 20.94 -13.10 26.90
N TYR A 152 21.38 -12.23 27.82
CA TYR A 152 21.84 -12.63 29.16
C TYR A 152 20.75 -13.28 30.02
N ASP A 153 19.48 -12.98 29.75
CA ASP A 153 18.31 -13.54 30.45
C ASP A 153 17.81 -14.87 29.83
N GLY A 154 18.52 -15.42 28.84
CA GLY A 154 18.14 -16.66 28.16
C GLY A 154 16.90 -16.51 27.26
N LYS A 155 16.55 -15.29 26.87
CA LYS A 155 15.44 -15.03 25.93
C LYS A 155 15.91 -15.11 24.49
N CYS A 156 15.00 -15.50 23.61
CA CYS A 156 15.21 -15.52 22.17
C CYS A 156 15.15 -14.11 21.60
N VAL A 157 16.24 -13.63 21.01
CA VAL A 157 16.36 -12.26 20.47
C VAL A 157 16.53 -12.21 18.97
N PHE A 158 16.21 -11.05 18.39
CA PHE A 158 16.40 -10.76 16.97
C PHE A 158 17.03 -9.39 16.74
N LYS A 159 17.58 -9.23 15.54
CA LYS A 159 17.98 -7.96 14.94
C LYS A 159 17.53 -8.00 13.48
N GLN A 160 16.76 -7.01 13.06
CA GLN A 160 16.32 -6.84 11.68
C GLN A 160 16.87 -5.52 11.15
N SER A 161 17.43 -5.56 9.94
CA SER A 161 17.84 -4.38 9.19
C SER A 161 16.98 -4.25 7.94
N TYR A 162 16.51 -3.03 7.66
CA TYR A 162 15.72 -2.71 6.47
C TYR A 162 16.60 -2.07 5.40
N TYR A 163 16.17 -2.16 4.13
CA TYR A 163 16.94 -1.63 3.00
C TYR A 163 17.13 -0.11 3.07
N GLU A 164 16.16 0.61 3.61
CA GLU A 164 16.23 2.07 3.82
C GLU A 164 17.21 2.49 4.93
N GLY A 165 17.72 1.53 5.71
CA GLY A 165 18.77 1.75 6.71
C GLY A 165 18.29 1.69 8.16
N SER A 166 16.97 1.64 8.41
CA SER A 166 16.46 1.36 9.76
C SER A 166 16.89 0.01 10.29
N VAL A 167 17.07 -0.04 11.60
CA VAL A 167 17.39 -1.26 12.35
C VAL A 167 16.46 -1.35 13.53
N VAL A 168 15.92 -2.54 13.78
CA VAL A 168 15.14 -2.85 14.97
C VAL A 168 15.73 -4.06 15.69
N LYS A 169 15.64 -4.07 17.01
CA LYS A 169 16.08 -5.20 17.86
C LYS A 169 15.06 -5.48 18.94
N GLY A 170 15.04 -6.72 19.41
CA GLY A 170 14.15 -7.09 20.49
C GLY A 170 14.12 -8.58 20.76
N GLU A 171 12.99 -9.03 21.29
CA GLU A 171 12.77 -10.38 21.77
C GLU A 171 11.60 -11.03 21.01
N PHE A 172 11.62 -12.34 20.86
CA PHE A 172 10.47 -13.07 20.33
C PHE A 172 9.50 -13.46 21.45
N LEU A 173 8.21 -13.30 21.16
CA LEU A 173 7.13 -13.82 21.98
C LEU A 173 6.08 -14.53 21.15
N GLN A 174 5.30 -15.34 21.85
CA GLN A 174 4.09 -15.95 21.36
C GLN A 174 2.88 -15.23 21.97
N ASP A 175 1.89 -14.92 21.14
CA ASP A 175 0.60 -14.42 21.61
C ASP A 175 -0.51 -14.70 20.58
N VAL A 176 -1.73 -14.26 20.87
CA VAL A 176 -2.87 -14.31 19.96
C VAL A 176 -2.88 -13.07 19.08
N ILE A 177 -3.07 -13.27 17.77
CA ILE A 177 -3.30 -12.22 16.79
C ILE A 177 -4.75 -12.30 16.33
N GLU A 178 -5.40 -11.15 16.21
CA GLU A 178 -6.73 -11.02 15.63
C GLU A 178 -6.75 -9.93 14.54
N LEU A 179 -7.15 -10.31 13.33
CA LEU A 179 -7.46 -9.39 12.23
C LEU A 179 -8.98 -9.30 12.08
N LYS A 180 -9.48 -8.07 12.01
CA LYS A 180 -10.90 -7.82 11.74
C LYS A 180 -11.09 -7.66 10.24
N GLY A 181 -11.85 -8.58 9.65
CA GLY A 181 -12.28 -8.49 8.27
C GLY A 181 -13.57 -7.68 8.12
N ASN A 182 -13.97 -7.45 6.88
CA ASN A 182 -15.25 -6.87 6.53
C ASN A 182 -16.41 -7.85 6.85
N ASN A 183 -17.61 -7.30 7.07
CA ASN A 183 -18.84 -8.07 7.27
C ASN A 183 -18.76 -9.13 8.39
N THR A 184 -18.32 -8.72 9.59
CA THR A 184 -18.21 -9.54 10.83
C THR A 184 -17.16 -10.66 10.83
N ASN A 185 -16.48 -10.90 9.70
CA ASN A 185 -15.41 -11.88 9.62
C ASN A 185 -14.23 -11.46 10.50
N LYS A 186 -13.59 -12.44 11.14
CA LYS A 186 -12.36 -12.22 11.90
C LYS A 186 -11.43 -13.42 11.74
N LEU A 187 -10.15 -13.14 11.61
CA LEU A 187 -9.09 -14.14 11.65
C LEU A 187 -8.43 -14.05 13.00
N LYS A 188 -8.53 -15.10 13.80
CA LYS A 188 -7.93 -15.16 15.14
C LYS A 188 -7.10 -16.42 15.29
N PHE A 189 -5.82 -16.29 15.59
CA PHE A 189 -4.90 -17.41 15.68
C PHE A 189 -3.77 -17.13 16.69
N LYS A 190 -3.19 -18.18 17.26
CA LYS A 190 -1.98 -18.08 18.07
C LYS A 190 -0.78 -18.02 17.14
N TYR A 191 0.12 -17.07 17.33
CA TYR A 191 1.33 -16.92 16.55
C TYR A 191 2.55 -16.89 17.46
N GLU A 192 3.61 -17.60 17.06
CA GLU A 192 4.72 -17.95 17.96
C GLU A 192 5.97 -17.09 17.79
N TYR A 193 5.97 -16.24 16.77
CA TYR A 193 7.15 -15.50 16.31
C TYR A 193 6.88 -13.99 16.20
N ILE A 194 6.13 -13.44 17.16
CA ILE A 194 5.94 -11.98 17.25
C ILE A 194 7.28 -11.40 17.71
N ALA A 195 7.87 -10.54 16.89
CA ALA A 195 9.14 -9.88 17.14
C ALA A 195 8.88 -8.57 17.90
N LEU A 196 8.91 -8.64 19.22
CA LEU A 196 8.64 -7.51 20.11
C LEU A 196 9.89 -6.61 20.18
N VAL A 197 9.78 -5.43 19.60
CA VAL A 197 10.87 -4.46 19.42
C VAL A 197 11.08 -3.66 20.71
N ASN A 198 12.33 -3.63 21.17
CA ASN A 198 12.80 -2.87 22.33
C ASN A 198 13.82 -1.77 21.96
N GLU A 199 14.19 -1.68 20.68
CA GLU A 199 15.09 -0.67 20.14
C GLU A 199 14.77 -0.43 18.65
N GLU A 200 14.48 0.81 18.27
CA GLU A 200 14.23 1.28 16.90
C GLU A 200 15.21 2.38 16.51
N HIS A 201 15.52 2.45 15.22
CA HIS A 201 16.38 3.47 14.62
C HIS A 201 15.75 4.04 13.34
N SER A 202 16.22 5.22 12.94
CA SER A 202 15.89 5.86 11.65
C SER A 202 14.37 6.00 11.44
N LEU A 203 13.85 5.61 10.26
CA LEU A 203 12.43 5.81 9.92
C LEU A 203 11.49 5.04 10.85
N MET A 204 11.92 3.87 11.35
CA MET A 204 11.12 3.08 12.29
C MET A 204 10.82 3.83 13.59
N TYR A 205 11.73 4.71 14.03
CA TYR A 205 11.56 5.53 15.23
C TYR A 205 10.58 6.70 15.03
N SER A 206 10.37 7.16 13.80
CA SER A 206 9.58 8.39 13.54
C SER A 206 8.18 8.14 12.95
N GLN A 207 7.91 6.92 12.50
CA GLN A 207 6.65 6.57 11.82
C GLN A 207 5.45 6.44 12.78
N GLN A 208 4.24 6.61 12.23
CA GLN A 208 2.99 6.47 12.99
C GLN A 208 2.62 5.01 13.26
N ALA A 209 2.93 4.10 12.33
CA ALA A 209 2.78 2.68 12.55
C ALA A 209 3.76 2.21 13.62
N ASN A 210 3.36 1.26 14.45
CA ASN A 210 4.22 0.74 15.52
C ASN A 210 4.70 -0.68 15.25
N GLY A 211 4.71 -1.08 13.98
CA GLY A 211 5.14 -2.41 13.56
C GLY A 211 4.94 -2.68 12.08
N ILE A 212 5.35 -3.87 11.67
CA ILE A 212 5.25 -4.36 10.29
C ILE A 212 4.51 -5.69 10.29
N PHE A 213 3.49 -5.80 9.43
CA PHE A 213 2.76 -7.01 9.10
C PHE A 213 3.37 -7.66 7.84
N PRO A 214 4.21 -8.70 7.98
CA PRO A 214 4.92 -9.29 6.86
C PRO A 214 3.98 -10.13 6.00
N LEU A 215 4.03 -9.89 4.71
CA LEU A 215 3.46 -10.77 3.69
C LEU A 215 4.55 -11.41 2.84
N GLY A 216 5.84 -11.17 3.14
CA GLY A 216 6.93 -11.76 2.40
C GLY A 216 7.01 -13.27 2.59
N CYS A 217 7.39 -13.95 1.51
CA CYS A 217 7.66 -15.37 1.51
C CYS A 217 8.58 -15.73 0.33
N ASN A 218 9.53 -16.63 0.58
CA ASN A 218 10.42 -17.10 -0.48
C ASN A 218 9.83 -18.30 -1.23
N LYS A 219 10.38 -18.60 -2.40
CA LYS A 219 9.88 -19.70 -3.25
C LYS A 219 10.08 -21.09 -2.64
N SER A 220 11.10 -21.28 -1.81
CA SER A 220 11.37 -22.55 -1.12
C SER A 220 10.31 -22.85 -0.07
N GLY A 221 9.90 -21.84 0.71
CA GLY A 221 8.77 -21.91 1.62
C GLY A 221 7.51 -22.34 0.88
N LEU A 222 7.09 -21.64 -0.17
CA LEU A 222 5.88 -22.00 -0.93
C LEU A 222 5.79 -23.47 -1.41
N LYS A 223 6.92 -24.16 -1.60
CA LYS A 223 6.98 -25.58 -2.02
C LYS A 223 7.21 -26.56 -0.88
N SER A 224 7.77 -26.10 0.21
CA SER A 224 8.11 -26.91 1.36
C SER A 224 6.92 -26.89 2.31
N GLY A 225 6.29 -28.04 2.53
CA GLY A 225 5.39 -28.21 3.69
C GLY A 225 6.12 -28.08 5.03
N ASN A 226 7.44 -27.83 5.02
CA ASN A 226 8.20 -27.49 6.21
C ASN A 226 8.13 -25.97 6.43
N ILE A 227 7.69 -25.62 7.64
CA ILE A 227 7.70 -24.26 8.17
C ILE A 227 9.16 -23.85 8.39
N ASP A 228 9.88 -23.54 7.32
CA ASP A 228 11.07 -22.71 7.39
C ASP A 228 10.62 -21.28 7.68
N LYS A 229 11.45 -20.48 8.37
CA LYS A 229 11.11 -19.13 8.88
C LYS A 229 10.45 -18.21 7.86
N GLU A 230 10.67 -18.51 6.60
CA GLU A 230 10.55 -17.63 5.47
C GLU A 230 9.10 -17.35 5.11
N CYS A 231 8.10 -18.07 5.64
CA CYS A 231 6.68 -17.79 5.38
C CYS A 231 5.77 -18.00 6.61
N THR A 232 6.32 -17.91 7.83
CA THR A 232 5.64 -18.36 9.07
C THR A 232 4.30 -17.67 9.33
N LEU A 233 4.19 -16.35 9.11
CA LEU A 233 2.93 -15.63 9.32
C LEU A 233 1.89 -16.01 8.26
N LEU A 234 2.30 -16.11 6.99
CA LEU A 234 1.41 -16.54 5.91
C LEU A 234 0.90 -17.96 6.14
N TYR A 235 1.73 -18.89 6.63
CA TYR A 235 1.23 -20.23 7.02
C TYR A 235 0.25 -20.17 8.18
N ALA A 236 0.49 -19.33 9.19
CA ALA A 236 -0.45 -19.19 10.30
C ALA A 236 -1.80 -18.62 9.83
N LEU A 237 -1.78 -17.69 8.87
CA LEU A 237 -2.96 -17.09 8.25
C LEU A 237 -3.72 -18.09 7.36
N LEU A 238 -3.01 -18.73 6.43
CA LEU A 238 -3.57 -19.57 5.37
C LEU A 238 -3.80 -21.03 5.80
N GLY A 239 -2.93 -21.59 6.65
CA GLY A 239 -2.92 -23.01 6.98
C GLY A 239 -3.99 -23.45 7.98
N ASN A 240 -4.48 -22.55 8.84
CA ASN A 240 -5.48 -22.89 9.86
C ASN A 240 -6.91 -22.44 9.50
N ASN A 241 -7.09 -21.55 8.52
CA ASN A 241 -8.37 -20.88 8.29
C ASN A 241 -8.90 -21.00 6.85
N ILE A 242 -8.13 -21.57 5.92
CA ILE A 242 -8.40 -21.46 4.47
C ILE A 242 -8.21 -22.80 3.77
N ASN A 243 -9.06 -23.07 2.77
CA ASN A 243 -9.04 -24.31 2.00
C ASN A 243 -7.75 -24.45 1.18
N VAL A 244 -7.32 -25.70 0.93
CA VAL A 244 -6.05 -26.03 0.25
C VAL A 244 -5.91 -25.38 -1.14
N GLY A 245 -7.01 -25.10 -1.84
CA GLY A 245 -7.03 -24.42 -3.15
C GLY A 245 -7.05 -22.89 -3.13
N THR A 246 -7.01 -22.27 -1.95
CA THR A 246 -7.15 -20.82 -1.71
C THR A 246 -5.96 -20.22 -0.97
N GLN A 247 -4.81 -20.91 -0.95
CA GLN A 247 -3.57 -20.46 -0.28
C GLN A 247 -2.91 -19.29 -1.03
N MET A 248 -3.54 -18.12 -0.98
CA MET A 248 -3.05 -16.88 -1.56
C MET A 248 -3.60 -15.68 -0.80
N PHE A 249 -2.97 -14.54 -1.01
CA PHE A 249 -3.53 -13.25 -0.66
C PHE A 249 -3.52 -12.34 -1.89
N ALA A 250 -4.35 -11.30 -1.86
CA ALA A 250 -4.35 -10.24 -2.87
C ALA A 250 -4.30 -8.86 -2.20
N LEU A 251 -3.53 -7.95 -2.79
CA LEU A 251 -3.46 -6.55 -2.38
C LEU A 251 -4.06 -5.66 -3.47
N CYS A 252 -5.07 -4.89 -3.12
CA CYS A 252 -5.70 -3.90 -3.98
C CYS A 252 -5.57 -2.53 -3.30
N LEU A 253 -4.55 -1.76 -3.69
CA LEU A 253 -4.20 -0.47 -3.10
C LEU A 253 -4.73 0.67 -3.96
N SER A 254 -5.19 1.74 -3.32
CA SER A 254 -5.67 2.98 -3.92
C SER A 254 -4.98 4.17 -3.27
N ASP A 255 -5.12 5.38 -3.82
CA ASP A 255 -4.52 6.59 -3.23
C ASP A 255 -4.86 6.78 -1.74
N ASN A 256 -6.03 6.29 -1.30
CA ASN A 256 -6.49 6.37 0.08
C ASN A 256 -6.96 5.00 0.58
N GLY A 257 -6.02 4.20 1.06
CA GLY A 257 -6.26 2.87 1.59
C GLY A 257 -6.46 1.81 0.49
N GLY A 258 -7.13 0.73 0.83
CA GLY A 258 -7.32 -0.39 -0.07
C GLY A 258 -7.90 -1.61 0.62
N ILE A 259 -7.65 -2.79 0.04
CA ILE A 259 -8.11 -4.08 0.55
C ILE A 259 -6.96 -5.09 0.50
N LEU A 260 -6.81 -5.83 1.60
CA LEU A 260 -6.02 -7.05 1.68
C LEU A 260 -7.00 -8.21 1.76
N GLU A 261 -6.96 -9.10 0.77
CA GLU A 261 -7.75 -10.33 0.77
C GLU A 261 -6.87 -11.50 1.17
N ILE A 262 -7.33 -12.29 2.14
CA ILE A 262 -6.67 -13.54 2.53
C ILE A 262 -7.57 -14.69 2.10
N GLY A 263 -7.04 -15.66 1.38
CA GLY A 263 -7.82 -16.82 0.92
C GLY A 263 -8.36 -16.71 -0.51
N GLY A 264 -7.83 -15.79 -1.31
CA GLY A 264 -8.30 -15.57 -2.68
C GLY A 264 -8.19 -14.12 -3.12
N TYR A 265 -8.97 -13.78 -4.14
CA TYR A 265 -9.21 -12.44 -4.62
C TYR A 265 -10.69 -12.31 -5.01
N ASN A 266 -11.22 -11.10 -4.94
CA ASN A 266 -12.58 -10.79 -5.30
C ASN A 266 -12.61 -10.20 -6.72
N SER A 267 -13.25 -10.92 -7.64
CA SER A 267 -13.35 -10.53 -9.05
C SER A 267 -14.08 -9.20 -9.26
N ARG A 268 -14.77 -8.66 -8.24
CA ARG A 268 -15.40 -7.33 -8.28
C ARG A 268 -14.40 -6.19 -8.40
N TYR A 269 -13.16 -6.38 -7.96
CA TYR A 269 -12.11 -5.36 -8.07
C TYR A 269 -11.38 -5.39 -9.40
N LEU A 270 -11.64 -6.39 -10.25
CA LEU A 270 -11.11 -6.41 -11.61
C LEU A 270 -11.83 -5.37 -12.46
N LEU A 271 -11.07 -4.64 -13.27
CA LEU A 271 -11.64 -3.66 -14.19
C LEU A 271 -12.54 -4.39 -15.20
N LYS A 272 -13.77 -3.89 -15.34
CA LYS A 272 -14.75 -4.37 -16.32
C LYS A 272 -15.14 -3.18 -17.19
N ASN A 273 -15.07 -3.34 -18.50
CA ASN A 273 -15.73 -2.44 -19.45
C ASN A 273 -16.77 -3.21 -20.26
N GLU A 274 -17.61 -2.49 -21.01
CA GLU A 274 -18.73 -3.07 -21.80
C GLU A 274 -18.30 -4.17 -22.78
N TYR A 275 -17.02 -4.23 -23.15
CA TYR A 275 -16.50 -5.14 -24.18
C TYR A 275 -15.48 -6.17 -23.64
N HIS A 276 -14.92 -5.94 -22.45
CA HIS A 276 -13.86 -6.74 -21.85
C HIS A 276 -13.98 -6.76 -20.32
N SER A 277 -14.05 -7.98 -19.76
CA SER A 277 -13.68 -8.22 -18.37
C SER A 277 -12.17 -8.49 -18.34
N GLU A 278 -11.41 -7.69 -17.60
CA GLU A 278 -10.01 -8.04 -17.38
C GLU A 278 -9.90 -9.38 -16.65
N THR A 279 -8.89 -10.16 -17.04
CA THR A 279 -8.55 -11.44 -16.42
C THR A 279 -7.22 -11.30 -15.72
N ILE A 280 -7.06 -11.99 -14.59
CA ILE A 280 -5.78 -12.02 -13.89
C ILE A 280 -4.69 -12.57 -14.81
N SER A 281 -3.57 -11.87 -14.79
CA SER A 281 -2.39 -12.21 -15.56
C SER A 281 -1.34 -12.74 -14.60
N TRP A 282 -1.11 -14.06 -14.66
CA TRP A 282 -0.21 -14.74 -13.74
C TRP A 282 1.23 -14.71 -14.27
N MET A 283 2.18 -14.38 -13.39
CA MET A 283 3.61 -14.40 -13.68
C MET A 283 4.32 -15.40 -12.76
N PRO A 284 5.28 -16.19 -13.28
CA PRO A 284 6.04 -17.10 -12.44
C PRO A 284 6.97 -16.32 -11.50
N ILE A 285 6.87 -16.60 -10.19
CA ILE A 285 7.82 -16.09 -9.20
C ILE A 285 9.16 -16.79 -9.39
N VAL A 286 10.24 -16.00 -9.38
CA VAL A 286 11.63 -16.50 -9.51
C VAL A 286 12.15 -16.99 -8.16
N ASN A 287 13.24 -17.75 -8.17
CA ASN A 287 13.85 -18.17 -6.91
C ASN A 287 14.63 -17.01 -6.28
N ALA A 288 14.00 -16.27 -5.38
CA ALA A 288 14.57 -15.13 -4.68
C ALA A 288 14.16 -15.15 -3.19
N PRO A 289 14.80 -14.35 -2.33
CA PRO A 289 14.49 -14.29 -0.89
C PRO A 289 13.05 -13.87 -0.55
N ILE A 290 12.38 -13.14 -1.46
CA ILE A 290 10.99 -12.69 -1.38
C ILE A 290 10.34 -12.77 -2.76
N TYR A 291 9.12 -12.27 -2.91
CA TYR A 291 8.45 -12.23 -4.20
C TYR A 291 9.22 -11.41 -5.22
N ALA A 292 9.61 -12.11 -6.29
CA ALA A 292 10.36 -11.50 -7.37
C ALA A 292 9.94 -12.07 -8.72
N ILE A 293 10.07 -11.25 -9.75
CA ILE A 293 9.72 -11.57 -11.13
C ILE A 293 10.83 -11.16 -12.10
N HIS A 294 10.84 -11.78 -13.28
CA HIS A 294 11.57 -11.26 -14.43
C HIS A 294 10.61 -10.49 -15.33
N ILE A 295 11.10 -9.40 -15.94
CA ILE A 295 10.43 -8.69 -17.01
C ILE A 295 11.42 -8.55 -18.18
N ASP A 296 10.94 -8.60 -19.41
CA ASP A 296 11.83 -8.57 -20.59
C ASP A 296 12.21 -7.15 -20.98
N TYR A 297 11.24 -6.23 -20.93
CA TYR A 297 11.42 -4.84 -21.28
C TYR A 297 10.39 -3.92 -20.61
N LEU A 298 10.79 -2.66 -20.46
CA LEU A 298 9.91 -1.53 -20.16
C LEU A 298 9.59 -0.81 -21.47
N GLU A 299 8.36 -0.34 -21.69
CA GLU A 299 7.97 0.38 -22.90
C GLU A 299 7.47 1.78 -22.55
N ILE A 300 8.12 2.81 -23.10
CA ILE A 300 7.72 4.21 -22.92
C ILE A 300 7.42 4.80 -24.30
N SER A 301 6.19 5.27 -24.51
CA SER A 301 5.76 5.85 -25.80
C SER A 301 6.05 4.93 -27.01
N GLY A 302 5.78 3.63 -26.88
CA GLY A 302 6.03 2.65 -27.94
C GLY A 302 7.51 2.24 -28.11
N LYS A 303 8.42 2.76 -27.30
CA LYS A 303 9.85 2.43 -27.36
C LYS A 303 10.23 1.46 -26.25
N PRO A 304 10.67 0.24 -26.58
CA PRO A 304 11.10 -0.73 -25.58
C PRO A 304 12.52 -0.41 -25.08
N PHE A 305 12.73 -0.63 -23.78
CA PHE A 305 13.98 -0.60 -23.05
C PHE A 305 14.21 -1.99 -22.47
N ALA A 306 15.26 -2.67 -22.92
CA ALA A 306 15.55 -4.02 -22.48
C ALA A 306 15.80 -4.06 -20.95
N ALA A 307 15.07 -4.93 -20.27
CA ALA A 307 15.27 -5.28 -18.86
C ALA A 307 15.76 -6.74 -18.73
N THR A 308 16.37 -7.26 -19.80
CA THR A 308 16.83 -8.65 -19.88
C THR A 308 17.77 -8.99 -18.72
N ASN A 309 17.57 -10.16 -18.12
CA ASN A 309 18.32 -10.65 -16.95
C ASN A 309 18.18 -9.79 -15.68
N LYS A 310 17.17 -8.92 -15.59
CA LYS A 310 16.87 -8.16 -14.38
C LYS A 310 15.77 -8.85 -13.57
N THR A 311 15.88 -8.75 -12.24
CA THR A 311 14.92 -9.29 -11.29
C THR A 311 14.29 -8.12 -10.54
N PHE A 312 12.97 -8.11 -10.45
CA PHE A 312 12.19 -7.07 -9.80
C PHE A 312 11.52 -7.65 -8.57
N LEU A 313 11.73 -7.01 -7.42
CA LEU A 313 11.09 -7.35 -6.16
C LEU A 313 9.68 -6.74 -6.15
N LEU A 314 8.69 -7.51 -5.71
CA LEU A 314 7.32 -7.04 -5.50
C LEU A 314 7.15 -6.70 -4.02
N ASP A 315 7.24 -5.42 -3.71
CA ASP A 315 7.35 -4.93 -2.34
C ASP A 315 6.32 -3.83 -2.03
N SER A 316 5.31 -4.16 -1.23
CA SER A 316 4.32 -3.21 -0.72
C SER A 316 4.85 -2.32 0.41
N GLY A 317 5.97 -2.69 1.04
CA GLY A 317 6.65 -1.90 2.06
C GLY A 317 7.54 -0.79 1.48
N SER A 318 7.82 -0.83 0.18
CA SER A 318 8.55 0.22 -0.53
C SER A 318 7.59 1.25 -1.14
N THR A 319 7.76 2.51 -0.77
CA THR A 319 6.93 3.64 -1.27
C THR A 319 7.07 3.85 -2.78
N VAL A 320 8.28 3.69 -3.32
CA VAL A 320 8.59 4.03 -4.71
C VAL A 320 9.23 2.87 -5.46
N THR A 321 8.97 2.80 -6.76
CA THR A 321 9.67 1.87 -7.64
C THR A 321 11.11 2.33 -7.81
N SER A 322 12.05 1.54 -7.29
CA SER A 322 13.48 1.77 -7.45
C SER A 322 14.00 1.00 -8.67
N LEU A 323 14.71 1.69 -9.56
CA LEU A 323 15.29 1.14 -10.77
C LEU A 323 16.79 1.39 -10.79
N GLU A 324 17.56 0.46 -11.36
CA GLU A 324 18.97 0.69 -11.63
C GLU A 324 19.18 1.78 -12.70
N PRO A 325 20.34 2.46 -12.75
CA PRO A 325 20.58 3.58 -13.67
C PRO A 325 20.27 3.27 -15.14
N GLY A 326 20.58 2.05 -15.61
CA GLY A 326 20.32 1.63 -16.99
C GLY A 326 18.84 1.63 -17.40
N LEU A 327 17.93 1.49 -16.44
CA LEU A 327 16.47 1.57 -16.66
C LEU A 327 15.90 2.92 -16.19
N TYR A 328 16.49 3.51 -15.15
CA TYR A 328 16.07 4.78 -14.56
C TYR A 328 16.39 5.98 -15.44
N ASP A 329 17.63 6.12 -15.91
CA ASP A 329 18.07 7.31 -16.64
C ASP A 329 17.29 7.53 -17.93
N PRO A 330 17.00 6.51 -18.76
CA PRO A 330 16.19 6.70 -19.96
C PRO A 330 14.74 7.10 -19.66
N LEU A 331 14.17 6.55 -18.58
CA LEU A 331 12.82 6.91 -18.10
C LEU A 331 12.77 8.38 -17.67
N VAL A 332 13.73 8.81 -16.87
CA VAL A 332 13.82 10.21 -16.39
C VAL A 332 14.12 11.17 -17.53
N ALA A 333 15.02 10.82 -18.46
CA ALA A 333 15.30 11.63 -19.64
C ALA A 333 14.04 11.84 -20.49
N TRP A 334 13.22 10.80 -20.65
CA TRP A 334 11.94 10.90 -21.33
C TRP A 334 10.97 11.84 -20.59
N PHE A 335 10.83 11.69 -19.27
CA PHE A 335 9.98 12.56 -18.46
C PHE A 335 10.43 14.03 -18.49
N ASN A 336 11.72 14.29 -18.35
CA ASN A 336 12.29 15.63 -18.41
C ASN A 336 12.05 16.28 -19.77
N LYS A 337 12.14 15.51 -20.85
CA LYS A 337 11.78 16.01 -22.19
C LYS A 337 10.29 16.36 -22.26
N ALA A 338 9.41 15.46 -21.83
CA ALA A 338 7.97 15.71 -21.81
C ALA A 338 7.61 16.95 -20.97
N CYS A 339 8.22 17.11 -19.79
CA CYS A 339 8.01 18.27 -18.92
C CYS A 339 8.62 19.56 -19.50
N GLY A 340 9.79 19.47 -20.15
CA GLY A 340 10.42 20.59 -20.83
C GLY A 340 9.60 21.08 -22.03
N ASP A 341 8.98 20.16 -22.76
CA ASP A 341 8.07 20.47 -23.86
C ASP A 341 6.78 21.15 -23.33
N LEU A 342 6.26 20.72 -22.16
CA LEU A 342 5.15 21.39 -21.47
C LEU A 342 5.50 22.82 -21.01
N ASN A 343 6.70 23.01 -20.45
CA ASN A 343 7.17 24.33 -20.00
C ASN A 343 7.47 25.29 -21.16
N ARG A 344 7.95 24.78 -22.30
CA ARG A 344 8.13 25.57 -23.54
C ARG A 344 6.81 25.84 -24.26
N GLY A 345 5.81 24.97 -24.04
CA GLY A 345 4.43 25.11 -24.49
C GLY A 345 3.60 26.14 -23.71
N ALA A 346 4.15 26.84 -22.71
CA ALA A 346 3.41 27.90 -22.00
C ALA A 346 3.00 29.10 -22.90
N ASN A 347 3.54 29.22 -24.12
CA ASN A 347 3.06 30.12 -25.17
C ASN A 347 2.27 29.41 -26.29
N PHE A 348 2.16 28.09 -26.22
CA PHE A 348 1.43 27.25 -27.17
C PHE A 348 0.34 26.47 -26.41
N ILE A 349 -0.73 27.21 -26.13
CA ILE A 349 -2.05 26.78 -25.70
C ILE A 349 -2.19 26.41 -24.21
N ALA A 350 -2.92 27.30 -23.52
CA ALA A 350 -3.63 27.08 -22.28
C ALA A 350 -4.73 26.00 -22.41
N GLU A 351 -4.37 24.79 -22.85
CA GLU A 351 -5.25 23.60 -22.93
C GLU A 351 -4.82 22.47 -21.98
N PHE A 352 -3.77 22.66 -21.19
CA PHE A 352 -3.37 21.73 -20.11
C PHE A 352 -3.73 22.24 -18.70
N ALA A 353 -4.54 23.30 -18.62
CA ALA A 353 -4.99 23.91 -17.38
C ALA A 353 -6.42 23.48 -16.99
N MET A 354 -6.80 22.21 -17.17
CA MET A 354 -7.97 21.62 -16.50
C MET A 354 -7.80 20.09 -16.37
N LEU A 355 -7.13 19.62 -15.33
CA LEU A 355 -7.26 18.24 -14.85
C LEU A 355 -7.74 18.20 -13.39
N ARG A 356 -8.65 19.12 -13.03
CA ARG A 356 -9.51 18.99 -11.84
C ARG A 356 -11.01 18.99 -12.16
N GLY A 357 -11.39 18.91 -13.43
CA GLY A 357 -12.81 18.84 -13.77
C GLY A 357 -13.03 18.53 -15.23
N LYS A 358 -13.83 17.50 -15.47
CA LYS A 358 -14.32 16.97 -16.77
C LYS A 358 -13.35 16.06 -17.51
N THR A 359 -13.62 14.77 -17.33
CA THR A 359 -13.60 13.69 -18.36
C THR A 359 -13.09 14.11 -19.74
N ASN A 360 -11.80 13.89 -19.96
CA ASN A 360 -11.17 13.37 -21.18
C ASN A 360 -9.67 13.20 -20.90
N THR A 361 -9.31 12.05 -20.32
CA THR A 361 -7.93 11.69 -20.03
C THR A 361 -7.21 11.33 -21.33
N MET A 362 -6.35 12.22 -21.82
CA MET A 362 -5.34 11.86 -22.82
C MET A 362 -4.21 11.14 -22.08
N GLY A 363 -4.29 9.81 -22.05
CA GLY A 363 -3.36 8.97 -21.31
C GLY A 363 -1.97 8.99 -21.92
N ILE A 364 -0.94 9.21 -21.10
CA ILE A 364 0.41 8.72 -21.38
C ILE A 364 0.43 7.30 -20.78
N PRO A 365 0.35 6.23 -21.61
CA PRO A 365 0.47 4.87 -21.13
C PRO A 365 1.96 4.56 -20.97
N ASN A 366 2.39 4.27 -19.75
CA ASN A 366 3.70 3.69 -19.49
C ASN A 366 3.50 2.20 -19.31
N CYS A 367 3.90 1.38 -20.27
CA CYS A 367 3.58 -0.04 -20.29
C CYS A 367 4.81 -0.90 -19.98
N ILE A 368 4.66 -1.88 -19.10
CA ILE A 368 5.63 -2.97 -18.86
C ILE A 368 5.14 -4.19 -19.65
N HIS A 369 6.05 -4.90 -20.31
CA HIS A 369 5.70 -6.09 -21.09
C HIS A 369 6.48 -7.33 -20.62
N ASN A 370 5.86 -8.50 -20.78
CA ASN A 370 6.47 -9.80 -20.51
C ASN A 370 6.06 -10.85 -21.56
N VAL A 371 6.88 -11.90 -21.71
CA VAL A 371 6.63 -13.14 -22.47
C VAL A 371 5.28 -13.76 -22.10
N LYS A 372 4.24 -13.34 -22.82
CA LYS A 372 2.94 -13.98 -23.17
C LYS A 372 1.92 -12.90 -23.63
N GLU A 373 2.38 -11.93 -24.43
CA GLU A 373 1.56 -10.92 -25.13
C GLU A 373 0.75 -9.92 -24.28
N LYS A 374 0.83 -9.92 -22.94
CA LYS A 374 0.10 -8.96 -22.10
C LYS A 374 0.94 -7.74 -21.70
N LYS A 375 0.39 -6.54 -21.91
CA LYS A 375 0.96 -5.24 -21.50
C LYS A 375 0.32 -4.79 -20.19
N TYR A 376 1.13 -4.38 -19.21
CA TYR A 376 0.67 -3.74 -17.97
C TYR A 376 0.99 -2.26 -18.02
N CYS A 377 -0.02 -1.41 -18.11
CA CYS A 377 0.19 0.03 -18.26
C CYS A 377 -0.12 0.76 -16.96
N PHE A 378 0.84 1.56 -16.50
CA PHE A 378 0.67 2.49 -15.40
C PHE A 378 0.15 3.82 -15.95
N SER A 379 -0.82 4.41 -15.24
CA SER A 379 -1.26 5.76 -15.51
C SER A 379 -0.14 6.76 -15.19
N SER A 380 0.00 7.79 -16.03
CA SER A 380 0.94 8.89 -15.80
C SER A 380 0.82 9.54 -14.42
N HIS A 381 -0.38 9.58 -13.82
CA HIS A 381 -0.57 10.08 -12.46
C HIS A 381 0.19 9.27 -11.42
N ILE A 382 0.18 7.94 -11.53
CA ILE A 382 0.83 7.01 -10.59
C ILE A 382 2.37 7.13 -10.66
N ILE A 383 2.91 7.36 -11.86
CA ILE A 383 4.37 7.46 -12.04
C ILE A 383 4.88 8.85 -11.65
N LEU A 384 4.13 9.91 -11.97
CA LEU A 384 4.50 11.27 -11.58
C LEU A 384 4.55 11.40 -10.05
N SER A 385 3.59 10.84 -9.32
CA SER A 385 3.64 10.87 -7.85
C SER A 385 4.89 10.22 -7.25
N SER A 386 5.36 9.12 -7.84
CA SER A 386 6.57 8.42 -7.40
C SER A 386 7.85 9.21 -7.71
N LEU A 387 7.85 10.00 -8.79
CA LEU A 387 8.98 10.88 -9.15
C LEU A 387 9.00 12.19 -8.33
N TYR A 388 7.83 12.73 -7.94
CA TYR A 388 7.74 13.92 -7.08
C TYR A 388 8.38 13.71 -5.69
N LEU A 389 8.30 12.49 -5.15
CA LEU A 389 8.97 12.11 -3.90
C LEU A 389 10.50 12.25 -3.97
N LEU A 390 11.11 11.96 -5.14
CA LEU A 390 12.55 12.14 -5.34
C LEU A 390 12.97 13.61 -5.36
N GLY A 391 12.09 14.51 -5.82
CA GLY A 391 12.36 15.96 -5.87
C GLY A 391 12.38 16.63 -4.49
N TYR A 392 11.74 16.04 -3.47
CA TYR A 392 11.75 16.56 -2.10
C TYR A 392 12.88 16.02 -1.23
N VAL A 393 13.55 14.93 -1.64
CA VAL A 393 14.69 14.36 -0.89
C VAL A 393 16.02 15.04 -1.27
N PHE A 394 16.04 15.85 -2.33
CA PHE A 394 17.20 16.65 -2.75
C PHE A 394 16.81 18.11 -3.01
N THR A 395 16.46 18.84 -1.95
CA THR A 395 16.61 20.31 -1.88
C THR A 395 16.98 20.75 -0.48
#